data_AF-A0A0N4X1Y9-F1
#
_entry.id   AF-A0A0N4X1Y9-F1
#
_cell.length_a   1.000
_cell.length_b   1.000
_cell.length_c   1.000
_cell.angle_alpha   90.00
_cell.angle_beta   90.00
_cell.angle_gamma   90.00
#
_symmetry.space_group_name_H-M   'P 1'
#
loop_
_entity.id
_entity.type
_entity.pdbx_description
1 polymer ?
#
loop_
_entity_poly.entity_id
_entity_poly.type
_entity_poly.pdbx_seq_one_letter_code
_entity_poly.pdbx_strand_id
1 'polypeptide(L)'
;MEENEEKEEEHEQDLQEGPGKLYEPCIKNEDLVDKLKLLDYEEGFLKMNAAFKPIHRYYFVQSKNVGEQFFMFTSLAAWLIRKSGNESYEMPQEFDDPNATIAGIMGYLRSKVSGIFSLKYLNFNFL
;
A
#
# COMPACT_ATOMS: atom_id res chain seq x y z
N MET A 1 -8.46 56.42 -20.33
CA MET A 1 -7.58 55.27 -20.01
C MET A 1 -7.48 55.26 -18.49
N GLU A 2 -8.54 54.93 -17.73
CA GLU A 2 -9.36 53.68 -17.82
C GLU A 2 -8.40 52.48 -17.90
N GLU A 3 -8.40 51.50 -17.00
CA GLU A 3 -9.44 50.98 -16.10
C GLU A 3 -8.77 50.22 -14.94
N ASN A 4 -9.44 50.20 -13.78
CA ASN A 4 -9.29 49.15 -12.77
C ASN A 4 -9.71 47.81 -13.38
N GLU A 5 -9.12 46.70 -12.94
CA GLU A 5 -9.92 45.52 -12.57
C GLU A 5 -9.15 44.60 -11.63
N GLU A 6 -9.79 44.36 -10.49
CA GLU A 6 -9.44 43.43 -9.42
C GLU A 6 -9.65 41.97 -9.87
N LYS A 7 -9.38 41.05 -8.93
CA LYS A 7 -9.91 39.68 -8.76
C LYS A 7 -8.91 38.57 -9.09
N GLU A 8 -8.78 37.53 -8.29
CA GLU A 8 -9.43 37.15 -7.03
C GLU A 8 -8.54 36.09 -6.40
N GLU A 9 -8.45 36.11 -5.08
CA GLU A 9 -7.90 35.03 -4.27
C GLU A 9 -8.71 33.74 -4.52
N GLU A 10 -8.05 32.61 -4.78
CA GLU A 10 -8.58 31.31 -4.35
C GLU A 10 -7.65 30.70 -3.31
N HIS A 11 -8.11 30.89 -2.09
CA HIS A 11 -7.61 30.44 -0.81
C HIS A 11 -7.91 28.94 -0.63
N GLU A 12 -7.01 28.04 -1.03
CA GLU A 12 -7.07 26.65 -0.57
C GLU A 12 -6.27 26.50 0.74
N GLN A 13 -6.94 26.97 1.80
CA GLN A 13 -6.74 26.73 3.23
C GLN A 13 -5.48 25.94 3.61
N ASP A 14 -4.37 26.64 3.86
CA ASP A 14 -3.32 26.17 4.76
C ASP A 14 -3.86 26.19 6.20
N LEU A 15 -4.78 25.26 6.50
CA LEU A 15 -5.16 24.95 7.87
C LEU A 15 -3.91 24.37 8.54
N GLN A 16 -3.15 25.25 9.19
CA GLN A 16 -1.99 24.95 10.00
C GLN A 16 -2.21 23.64 10.75
N GLU A 17 -1.65 22.56 10.21
CA GLU A 17 -1.98 21.20 10.60
C GLU A 17 -1.61 21.02 12.07
N GLY A 18 -2.61 20.79 12.94
CA GLY A 18 -2.35 20.61 14.36
C GLY A 18 -1.38 19.43 14.62
N PRO A 19 -0.70 19.39 15.77
CA PRO A 19 0.32 18.39 16.08
C PRO A 19 -0.19 16.93 16.00
N GLY A 20 -1.52 16.73 16.01
CA GLY A 20 -2.18 15.45 15.78
C GLY A 20 -1.86 14.80 14.42
N LYS A 21 -1.62 15.58 13.36
CA LYS A 21 -1.33 15.02 12.02
C LYS A 21 -0.03 14.22 11.97
N LEU A 22 0.93 14.53 12.84
CA LEU A 22 2.18 13.78 12.97
C LEU A 22 1.97 12.32 13.39
N TYR A 23 0.83 12.00 14.00
CA TYR A 23 0.47 10.64 14.42
C TYR A 23 -0.32 9.86 13.36
N GLU A 24 -0.82 10.51 12.31
CA GLU A 24 -1.63 9.87 11.26
C GLU A 24 -0.95 8.65 10.63
N PRO A 25 0.36 8.66 10.32
CA PRO A 25 1.04 7.47 9.80
C PRO A 25 1.04 6.29 10.79
N CYS A 26 1.12 6.57 12.10
CA CYS A 26 1.08 5.55 13.15
C CYS A 26 -0.30 4.90 13.22
N ILE A 27 -1.37 5.72 13.15
CA ILE A 27 -2.75 5.23 13.12
C ILE A 27 -2.98 4.35 11.89
N LYS A 28 -2.56 4.80 10.70
CA LYS A 28 -2.67 4.01 9.46
C LYS A 28 -1.94 2.66 9.56
N ASN A 29 -0.77 2.65 10.18
CA ASN A 29 -0.02 1.41 10.38
C ASN A 29 -0.67 0.50 11.43
N GLU A 30 -1.28 1.06 12.47
CA GLU A 30 -2.05 0.29 13.46
C GLU A 30 -3.27 -0.38 12.82
N ASP A 31 -4.05 0.37 12.03
CA ASP A 31 -5.18 -0.15 11.25
C ASP A 31 -4.75 -1.25 10.26
N LEU A 32 -3.58 -1.09 9.62
CA LEU A 32 -2.99 -2.10 8.75
C LEU A 32 -2.74 -3.38 9.53
N VAL A 33 -2.07 -3.30 10.68
CA VAL A 33 -1.72 -4.46 11.51
C VAL A 33 -2.98 -5.18 12.00
N ASP A 34 -4.03 -4.45 12.39
CA ASP A 34 -5.28 -5.06 12.81
C ASP A 34 -5.98 -5.81 11.68
N LYS A 35 -5.96 -5.29 10.45
CA LYS A 35 -6.44 -6.02 9.26
C LYS A 35 -5.61 -7.27 8.98
N LEU A 36 -4.30 -7.22 9.20
CA LEU A 36 -3.43 -8.40 9.02
C LEU A 36 -3.73 -9.49 10.04
N LYS A 37 -4.06 -9.14 11.29
CA LYS A 37 -4.50 -10.13 12.31
C LYS A 37 -5.78 -10.85 11.88
N LEU A 38 -6.73 -10.14 11.28
CA LEU A 38 -7.95 -10.77 10.72
C LEU A 38 -7.65 -11.78 9.60
N LEU A 39 -6.52 -11.63 8.91
CA LEU A 39 -6.05 -12.54 7.87
C LEU A 39 -5.12 -13.65 8.39
N ASP A 40 -4.95 -13.75 9.70
CA ASP A 40 -4.05 -14.70 10.36
C ASP A 40 -2.60 -14.62 9.85
N TYR A 41 -2.09 -13.38 9.71
CA TYR A 41 -0.75 -13.15 9.17
C TYR A 41 0.38 -13.72 10.06
N GLU A 42 0.13 -13.94 11.35
CA GLU A 42 1.15 -14.48 12.26
C GLU A 42 1.45 -15.94 11.92
N GLU A 43 0.40 -16.74 11.71
CA GLU A 43 0.54 -18.14 11.31
C GLU A 43 0.83 -18.26 9.81
N GLY A 44 0.23 -17.39 8.98
CA GLY A 44 0.29 -17.49 7.53
C GLY A 44 1.48 -16.81 6.86
N PHE A 45 1.93 -15.66 7.36
CA PHE A 45 3.01 -14.86 6.76
C PHE A 45 4.30 -14.95 7.57
N LEU A 46 4.26 -14.69 8.89
CA LEU A 46 5.48 -14.65 9.70
C LEU A 46 6.23 -15.98 9.74
N LYS A 47 5.52 -17.12 9.61
CA LYS A 47 6.14 -18.45 9.56
C LYS A 47 6.81 -18.78 8.22
N MET A 48 6.60 -17.99 7.17
CA MET A 48 7.22 -18.23 5.86
C MET A 48 8.73 -17.97 5.86
N ASN A 49 9.21 -17.07 6.72
CA ASN A 49 10.62 -16.72 6.80
C ASN A 49 10.98 -16.29 8.23
N ALA A 50 12.05 -16.86 8.79
CA ALA A 50 12.53 -16.56 10.15
C ALA A 50 12.97 -15.09 10.36
N ALA A 51 13.27 -14.38 9.26
CA ALA A 51 13.56 -12.95 9.28
C ALA A 51 12.30 -12.11 9.59
N PHE A 52 11.10 -12.62 9.29
CA PHE A 52 9.87 -11.86 9.53
C PHE A 52 9.53 -11.79 11.01
N LYS A 53 9.37 -10.57 11.50
CA LYS A 53 9.00 -10.26 12.88
C LYS A 53 7.60 -9.67 12.94
N PRO A 54 6.88 -9.82 14.07
CA PRO A 54 5.61 -9.14 14.27
C PRO A 54 5.71 -7.64 14.01
N ILE A 55 4.75 -7.10 13.25
CA ILE A 55 4.77 -5.71 12.80
C ILE A 55 4.22 -4.83 13.93
N HIS A 56 5.09 -4.01 14.53
CA HIS A 56 4.68 -3.02 15.52
C HIS A 56 4.06 -1.78 14.84
N ARG A 57 3.23 -0.99 15.55
CA ARG A 57 2.55 0.22 15.02
C ARG A 57 3.48 1.30 14.43
N TYR A 58 4.79 1.20 14.67
CA TYR A 58 5.80 2.14 14.18
C TYR A 58 6.71 1.54 13.11
N TYR A 59 6.54 0.26 12.78
CA TYR A 59 7.53 -0.49 11.99
C TYR A 59 7.70 0.10 10.58
N PHE A 60 6.62 0.39 9.85
CA PHE A 60 6.72 1.05 8.54
C PHE A 60 6.73 2.59 8.63
N VAL A 61 6.57 3.16 9.83
CA VAL A 61 6.56 4.62 10.03
C VAL A 61 7.97 5.17 10.23
N GLN A 62 8.81 4.44 10.96
CA GLN A 62 10.18 4.85 11.25
C GLN A 62 11.16 4.10 10.36
N SER A 63 11.99 4.82 9.61
CA SER A 63 13.03 4.24 8.75
C SER A 63 14.25 3.76 9.56
N LYS A 64 14.12 2.67 10.32
CA LYS A 64 15.23 2.11 11.11
C LYS A 64 16.19 1.29 10.26
N ASN A 65 15.63 0.40 9.44
CA ASN A 65 16.37 -0.43 8.51
C ASN A 65 15.59 -0.51 7.21
N VAL A 66 15.89 0.41 6.29
CA VAL A 66 15.09 0.60 5.08
C VAL A 66 15.10 -0.64 4.19
N GLY A 67 16.23 -1.37 4.11
CA GLY A 67 16.33 -2.59 3.31
C GLY A 67 15.44 -3.71 3.85
N GLU A 68 15.53 -3.99 5.15
CA GLU A 68 14.69 -5.00 5.81
C GLU A 68 13.19 -4.62 5.73
N GLN A 69 12.87 -3.35 5.99
CA GLN A 69 11.49 -2.86 5.93
C GLN A 69 10.92 -2.94 4.52
N PHE A 70 11.75 -2.63 3.50
CA PHE A 70 11.37 -2.79 2.11
C PHE A 70 11.10 -4.27 1.77
N PHE A 71 12.02 -5.16 2.13
CA PHE A 71 11.86 -6.59 1.91
C PHE A 71 10.61 -7.16 2.62
N MET A 72 10.37 -6.76 3.86
CA MET A 72 9.17 -7.14 4.60
C MET A 72 7.91 -6.62 3.93
N PHE A 73 7.91 -5.36 3.46
CA PHE A 73 6.76 -4.75 2.80
C PHE A 73 6.42 -5.45 1.47
N THR A 74 7.41 -5.66 0.60
CA THR A 74 7.20 -6.31 -0.70
C THR A 74 6.79 -7.77 -0.54
N SER A 75 7.38 -8.49 0.42
CA SER A 75 6.97 -9.85 0.77
C SER A 75 5.53 -9.90 1.29
N LEU A 76 5.14 -8.96 2.14
CA LEU A 76 3.78 -8.86 2.65
C LEU A 76 2.78 -8.60 1.51
N ALA A 77 3.10 -7.69 0.59
CA ALA A 77 2.28 -7.41 -0.59
C ALA A 77 2.11 -8.66 -1.47
N ALA A 78 3.19 -9.40 -1.71
CA ALA A 78 3.14 -10.66 -2.46
C ALA A 78 2.29 -11.74 -1.75
N TRP A 79 2.39 -11.85 -0.43
CA TRP A 79 1.55 -12.76 0.36
C TRP A 79 0.06 -12.39 0.28
N LEU A 80 -0.27 -11.09 0.35
CA LEU A 80 -1.64 -10.61 0.17
C LEU A 80 -2.17 -10.91 -1.24
N ILE A 81 -1.32 -10.77 -2.27
CA ILE A 81 -1.67 -11.18 -3.63
C ILE A 81 -1.99 -12.68 -3.69
N ARG A 82 -1.19 -13.53 -3.05
CA ARG A 82 -1.48 -14.97 -2.96
C ARG A 82 -2.81 -15.24 -2.27
N LYS A 83 -3.05 -14.61 -1.12
CA LYS A 83 -4.32 -14.69 -0.37
C LYS A 83 -5.53 -14.21 -1.18
N SER A 84 -5.34 -13.32 -2.17
CA SER A 84 -6.40 -12.84 -3.06
C SER A 84 -6.82 -13.84 -4.16
N GLY A 85 -6.23 -15.04 -4.19
CA GLY A 85 -6.56 -16.12 -5.13
C GLY A 85 -5.52 -16.35 -6.23
N ASN A 86 -4.32 -15.78 -6.10
CA ASN A 86 -3.19 -16.07 -7.01
C ASN A 86 -2.05 -16.77 -6.27
N GLU A 87 -2.27 -18.02 -5.89
CA GLU A 87 -1.34 -18.81 -5.06
C GLU A 87 0.06 -18.97 -5.68
N SER A 88 0.15 -18.91 -7.02
CA SER A 88 1.40 -19.06 -7.77
C SER A 88 2.21 -17.77 -7.90
N TYR A 89 1.74 -16.64 -7.36
CA TYR A 89 2.52 -15.39 -7.39
C TYR A 89 3.88 -15.58 -6.72
N GLU A 90 4.95 -15.07 -7.33
CA GLU A 90 6.31 -15.24 -6.84
C GLU A 90 6.58 -14.37 -5.61
N MET A 91 7.23 -14.94 -4.59
CA MET A 91 7.62 -14.20 -3.39
C MET A 91 8.96 -13.50 -3.64
N PRO A 92 9.08 -12.19 -3.37
CA PRO A 92 10.33 -11.47 -3.45
C PRO A 92 11.43 -12.11 -2.60
N GLN A 93 12.67 -11.94 -3.01
CA GLN A 93 13.88 -12.28 -2.27
C GLN A 93 14.55 -11.02 -1.72
N GLU A 94 15.35 -11.17 -0.67
CA GLU A 94 16.01 -10.05 0.02
C GLU A 94 16.99 -9.27 -0.88
N PHE A 95 17.59 -9.96 -1.85
CA PHE A 95 18.58 -9.40 -2.77
C PHE A 95 18.01 -9.09 -4.17
N ASP A 96 16.69 -9.19 -4.35
CA ASP A 96 16.07 -8.82 -5.61
C ASP A 96 16.21 -7.31 -5.85
N ASP A 97 16.24 -6.92 -7.12
CA ASP A 97 16.25 -5.50 -7.48
C ASP A 97 14.97 -4.81 -6.96
N PRO A 98 15.09 -3.71 -6.18
CA PRO A 98 13.93 -3.05 -5.60
C PRO A 98 12.93 -2.53 -6.64
N ASN A 99 13.44 -2.01 -7.76
CA ASN A 99 12.58 -1.41 -8.79
C ASN A 99 11.83 -2.49 -9.56
N ALA A 100 12.49 -3.59 -9.92
CA ALA A 100 11.88 -4.75 -10.56
C ALA A 100 10.80 -5.38 -9.67
N THR A 101 11.08 -5.50 -8.36
CA THR A 101 10.12 -6.04 -7.39
C THR A 101 8.85 -5.21 -7.32
N ILE A 102 8.99 -3.87 -7.19
CA ILE A 102 7.84 -2.95 -7.19
C ILE A 102 7.10 -3.03 -8.54
N ALA A 103 7.83 -3.04 -9.66
CA ALA A 103 7.23 -3.10 -10.99
C ALA A 103 6.39 -4.38 -11.17
N GLY A 104 6.86 -5.52 -10.67
CA GLY A 104 6.12 -6.77 -10.67
C GLY A 104 4.80 -6.68 -9.88
N ILE A 105 4.87 -6.19 -8.64
CA ILE A 105 3.69 -6.00 -7.79
C ILE A 105 2.68 -5.05 -8.44
N MET A 106 3.16 -3.89 -8.91
CA MET A 106 2.31 -2.88 -9.56
C MET A 106 1.71 -3.38 -10.87
N GLY A 107 2.48 -4.14 -11.66
CA GLY A 107 2.02 -4.77 -12.90
C GLY A 107 0.86 -5.74 -12.62
N TYR A 108 1.00 -6.59 -11.61
CA TYR A 108 -0.07 -7.49 -11.18
C TYR A 108 -1.33 -6.72 -10.77
N LEU A 109 -1.19 -5.74 -9.87
CA LEU A 109 -2.34 -4.96 -9.39
C LEU A 109 -3.07 -4.23 -10.52
N ARG A 110 -2.33 -3.62 -11.46
CA ARG A 110 -2.92 -2.96 -12.64
C ARG A 110 -3.69 -3.92 -13.53
N SER A 111 -3.18 -5.15 -13.72
CA SER A 111 -3.86 -6.17 -14.53
C SER A 111 -5.22 -6.58 -13.91
N LYS A 112 -5.28 -6.71 -12.58
CA LYS A 112 -6.50 -7.10 -11.87
C LYS A 112 -7.52 -5.97 -11.79
N VAL A 113 -7.08 -4.74 -11.54
CA VAL A 113 -7.95 -3.56 -11.57
C VAL A 113 -8.58 -3.39 -12.96
N SER A 114 -7.77 -3.49 -14.02
CA SER A 114 -8.27 -3.43 -15.40
C SER A 114 -9.23 -4.57 -15.73
N GLY A 115 -8.97 -5.77 -15.20
CA GLY A 115 -9.87 -6.93 -15.31
C GLY A 115 -11.23 -6.72 -14.62
N ILE A 116 -11.26 -6.10 -13.44
CA ILE A 116 -12.51 -5.76 -12.73
C ILE A 116 -13.34 -4.75 -13.54
N PHE A 117 -12.70 -3.73 -14.11
CA PHE A 117 -13.41 -2.80 -15.00
C PHE A 117 -13.91 -3.50 -16.27
N SER A 118 -13.09 -4.35 -16.90
CA SER A 118 -13.47 -5.11 -18.09
C SER A 118 -14.66 -6.06 -17.85
N LEU A 119 -14.69 -6.77 -16.71
CA LEU A 119 -15.81 -7.63 -16.32
C LEU A 119 -17.10 -6.84 -16.05
N LYS A 120 -17.01 -5.59 -15.56
CA LYS A 120 -18.19 -4.71 -15.44
C LYS A 120 -18.76 -4.32 -16.81
N TYR A 121 -17.91 -4.10 -17.82
CA TYR A 121 -18.38 -3.81 -19.19
C TYR A 121 -18.99 -5.03 -19.90
N LEU A 122 -18.50 -6.25 -19.64
CA LEU A 122 -19.13 -7.46 -20.20
C LEU A 122 -20.51 -7.74 -19.59
N ASN A 123 -20.69 -7.51 -18.28
CA ASN A 123 -21.99 -7.73 -17.63
C ASN A 123 -23.06 -6.67 -17.99
N PHE A 124 -22.67 -5.52 -18.53
CA PHE A 124 -23.59 -4.46 -18.97
C PHE A 124 -23.97 -4.53 -20.46
N ASN A 125 -23.35 -5.42 -21.25
CA ASN A 125 -23.68 -5.59 -22.67
C ASN A 125 -24.61 -6.80 -22.94
N PHE A 126 -25.16 -7.42 -21.88
CA PHE A 126 -26.05 -8.58 -22.00
C PHE A 126 -27.45 -8.35 -21.41
N LEU A 127 -27.86 -7.09 -21.27
CA LEU A 127 -29.22 -6.67 -20.90
C LEU A 127 -29.74 -5.60 -21.87
#